data_AF-A0A3D5LC45-F1
#
_entry.id   AF-A0A3D5LC45-F1
#
_cell.length_a   1.000
_cell.length_b   1.000
_cell.length_c   1.000
_cell.angle_alpha   90.00
_cell.angle_beta   90.00
_cell.angle_gamma   90.00
#
_symmetry.space_group_name_H-M   'P 1'
#
loop_
_entity.id
_entity.type
_entity.pdbx_description
1 polymer ?
#
loop_
_entity_poly.entity_id
_entity_poly.type
_entity_poly.pdbx_seq_one_letter_code
_entity_poly.pdbx_strand_id
1 'polypeptide(L)'
;MDQAVFYGILIPFLGTSLGAACVFFMKHDMSERLSRILTGFAAGVMVAASIWSLLIPAMDQSEEMGKFAFIPAAAGFWGGILFLLLLDHIIP
;
A
#
# COMPACT_ATOMS: atom_id res chain seq x y z
N MET A 1 -26.20 -0.69 7.71
CA MET A 1 -24.77 -0.46 7.41
C MET A 1 -23.98 -1.54 8.14
N ASP A 2 -22.65 -1.53 8.03
CA ASP A 2 -21.73 -2.09 9.03
C ASP A 2 -21.11 -3.47 8.79
N GLN A 3 -21.79 -4.53 8.33
CA GLN A 3 -21.11 -5.85 8.22
C GLN A 3 -19.90 -5.82 7.26
N ALA A 4 -20.06 -5.31 6.04
CA ALA A 4 -18.96 -5.23 5.06
C ALA A 4 -17.83 -4.29 5.50
N VAL A 5 -18.16 -3.16 6.12
CA VAL A 5 -17.18 -2.19 6.63
C VAL A 5 -16.44 -2.76 7.84
N PHE A 6 -17.15 -3.46 8.72
CA PHE A 6 -16.60 -4.15 9.87
C PHE A 6 -15.57 -5.20 9.43
N TYR A 7 -15.90 -6.06 8.46
CA TYR A 7 -14.93 -7.00 7.90
C TYR A 7 -13.78 -6.31 7.16
N GLY A 8 -14.05 -5.22 6.45
CA GLY A 8 -13.03 -4.44 5.73
C GLY A 8 -11.96 -3.84 6.64
N ILE A 9 -12.30 -3.49 7.88
CA ILE A 9 -11.36 -2.97 8.88
C ILE A 9 -10.76 -4.11 9.73
N LEU A 10 -11.59 -5.09 10.13
CA LEU A 10 -11.17 -6.17 11.01
C LEU A 10 -10.11 -7.07 10.38
N ILE A 11 -10.22 -7.37 9.07
CA ILE A 11 -9.27 -8.27 8.39
C ILE A 11 -7.86 -7.68 8.37
N PRO A 12 -7.62 -6.45 7.87
CA PRO A 12 -6.30 -5.82 7.96
C PRO A 12 -5.81 -5.68 9.39
N PHE A 13 -6.69 -5.28 10.32
CA PHE A 13 -6.33 -5.10 11.72
C PHE A 13 -5.83 -6.40 12.37
N LEU A 14 -6.56 -7.50 12.17
CA LEU A 14 -6.15 -8.82 12.65
C LEU A 14 -4.86 -9.27 11.94
N GLY A 15 -4.74 -9.06 10.64
CA GLY A 15 -3.53 -9.38 9.89
C GLY A 15 -2.28 -8.69 10.46
N THR A 16 -2.34 -7.38 10.70
CA THR A 16 -1.24 -6.61 11.30
C THR A 16 -0.96 -7.05 12.74
N SER A 17 -2.00 -7.25 13.54
CA SER A 17 -1.85 -7.66 14.95
C SER A 17 -1.23 -9.05 15.09
N LEU A 18 -1.68 -10.02 14.28
CA LEU A 18 -1.11 -11.36 14.24
C LEU A 18 0.34 -11.34 13.71
N GLY A 19 0.61 -10.55 12.67
CA GLY A 19 1.97 -10.35 12.16
C GLY A 19 2.93 -9.78 13.21
N ALA A 20 2.47 -8.78 13.99
CA ALA A 20 3.26 -8.21 15.09
C ALA A 20 3.44 -9.20 16.25
N ALA A 21 2.43 -10.01 16.57
CA ALA A 21 2.51 -11.01 17.63
C ALA A 21 3.57 -12.10 17.35
N CYS A 22 3.86 -12.40 16.08
CA CYS A 22 4.94 -13.31 15.69
C CYS A 22 6.32 -12.91 16.23
N VAL A 23 6.55 -11.63 16.50
CA VAL A 23 7.82 -11.13 17.07
C VAL A 23 8.09 -11.74 18.45
N PHE A 24 7.05 -12.02 19.27
CA PHE A 24 7.23 -12.65 20.59
C PHE A 24 7.72 -14.10 20.52
N PHE A 25 7.48 -14.78 19.39
CA PHE A 25 7.95 -16.15 19.15
C PHE A 25 9.36 -16.19 18.53
N MET A 26 9.86 -15.06 18.03
CA MET A 26 11.21 -14.96 17.48
C MET A 26 12.23 -14.78 18.62
N LYS A 27 12.99 -15.83 18.91
CA LYS A 27 14.14 -15.77 19.83
C LYS A 27 15.36 -15.20 19.08
N HIS A 28 15.82 -14.03 19.50
CA HIS A 28 17.03 -13.34 19.04
C HIS A 28 17.08 -13.05 17.53
N ASP A 29 16.75 -11.81 17.18
CA ASP A 29 16.91 -11.16 15.87
C ASP A 29 16.28 -11.85 14.65
N MET A 30 15.63 -11.05 13.79
CA MET A 30 15.27 -11.53 12.46
C MET A 30 16.55 -11.80 11.67
N SER A 31 16.69 -13.03 11.14
CA SER A 31 17.72 -13.28 10.14
C SER A 31 17.55 -12.28 8.99
N GLU A 32 18.64 -11.63 8.59
CA GLU A 32 18.64 -10.58 7.55
C GLU A 32 17.98 -11.09 6.26
N ARG A 33 18.14 -12.38 5.94
CA ARG A 33 17.49 -13.03 4.81
C ARG A 33 15.97 -13.06 4.95
N LEU A 34 15.43 -13.43 6.12
CA LEU A 34 13.98 -13.45 6.33
C LEU A 34 13.39 -12.03 6.27
N SER A 35 14.07 -11.06 6.88
CA SER A 35 13.64 -9.65 6.83
C SER A 35 13.56 -9.15 5.38
N ARG A 36 14.60 -9.40 4.57
CA ARG A 36 14.59 -9.04 3.14
C ARG A 36 13.47 -9.73 2.35
N ILE A 37 13.19 -11.00 2.63
CA ILE A 37 12.09 -11.73 1.97
C ILE A 37 10.74 -11.11 2.34
N LEU A 38 10.48 -10.85 3.62
CA LEU A 38 9.21 -10.27 4.06
C LEU A 38 9.02 -8.83 3.57
N THR A 39 10.05 -7.99 3.66
CA THR A 39 10.00 -6.61 3.13
C THR A 39 9.82 -6.59 1.62
N GLY A 40 10.51 -7.47 0.89
CA GLY A 40 10.35 -7.62 -0.56
C GLY A 40 8.94 -8.11 -0.94
N PHE A 41 8.39 -9.06 -0.18
CA PHE A 41 7.00 -9.51 -0.36
C PHE A 41 6.00 -8.37 -0.15
N ALA A 42 6.13 -7.63 0.95
CA ALA A 42 5.26 -6.49 1.24
C ALA A 42 5.35 -5.40 0.16
N ALA A 43 6.56 -5.05 -0.27
CA ALA A 43 6.77 -4.10 -1.36
C ALA A 43 6.13 -4.60 -2.67
N GLY A 44 6.30 -5.88 -3.00
CA GLY A 44 5.71 -6.49 -4.21
C GLY A 44 4.18 -6.43 -4.23
N VAL A 45 3.53 -6.81 -3.13
CA VAL A 45 2.06 -6.76 -3.01
C VAL A 45 1.54 -5.32 -3.14
N MET A 46 2.20 -4.36 -2.51
CA MET A 46 1.81 -2.94 -2.58
C MET A 46 1.97 -2.35 -3.99
N VAL A 47 3.04 -2.69 -4.70
CA VAL A 47 3.24 -2.25 -6.09
C VAL A 47 2.19 -2.85 -7.02
N ALA A 48 1.87 -4.14 -6.89
CA ALA A 48 0.85 -4.79 -7.71
C ALA A 48 -0.55 -4.18 -7.47
N ALA A 49 -0.95 -4.00 -6.21
CA ALA A 49 -2.21 -3.35 -5.87
C ALA A 49 -2.29 -1.92 -6.45
N SER A 50 -1.18 -1.18 -6.42
CA SER A 50 -1.12 0.17 -6.96
C SER A 50 -1.38 0.22 -8.47
N ILE A 51 -0.88 -0.74 -9.25
CA ILE A 51 -1.09 -0.76 -10.71
C ILE A 51 -2.49 -1.25 -11.07
N TRP A 52 -2.88 -2.43 -10.58
CA TRP A 52 -4.12 -3.09 -11.01
C TRP A 52 -5.36 -2.60 -10.29
N SER A 53 -5.26 -2.25 -9.01
CA SER A 53 -6.43 -1.86 -8.21
C SER A 53 -6.60 -0.35 -8.07
N LEU A 54 -5.57 0.45 -8.36
CA LEU A 54 -5.64 1.92 -8.26
C LEU A 54 -5.41 2.60 -9.61
N LEU A 55 -4.27 2.42 -10.26
CA LEU A 55 -3.89 3.20 -11.45
C LEU A 55 -4.76 2.91 -12.67
N ILE A 56 -4.95 1.63 -13.03
CA ILE A 56 -5.80 1.25 -14.17
C ILE A 56 -7.26 1.70 -13.95
N PRO A 57 -7.90 1.40 -12.80
CA PRO A 57 -9.26 1.89 -12.53
C PRO A 57 -9.36 3.43 -12.49
N ALA A 58 -8.31 4.14 -12.07
CA ALA A 58 -8.29 5.60 -12.11
C ALA A 58 -8.28 6.14 -13.55
N MET A 59 -7.54 5.48 -14.46
CA MET A 59 -7.53 5.83 -15.87
C MET A 59 -8.88 5.53 -16.54
N ASP A 60 -9.48 4.37 -16.23
CA ASP A 60 -10.80 3.99 -16.77
C ASP A 60 -11.90 4.97 -16.30
N GLN A 61 -11.83 5.49 -15.08
CA GLN A 61 -12.75 6.54 -14.60
C GLN A 61 -12.57 7.89 -15.31
N SER A 62 -11.46 8.08 -16.02
CA SER A 62 -11.15 9.30 -16.78
C SER A 62 -11.26 9.11 -18.30
N GLU A 63 -11.98 8.08 -18.73
CA GLU A 63 -12.15 7.71 -20.15
C GLU A 63 -12.70 8.86 -21.01
N GLU A 64 -13.48 9.78 -20.44
CA GLU A 64 -13.96 11.01 -21.11
C GLU A 64 -12.83 11.90 -21.64
N MET A 65 -11.61 11.78 -21.09
CA MET A 65 -10.41 12.51 -21.55
C MET A 65 -9.69 11.82 -22.72
N GLY A 66 -10.18 10.67 -23.19
CA GLY A 66 -9.62 9.91 -24.30
C GLY A 66 -8.14 9.59 -24.11
N LYS A 67 -7.28 10.05 -25.03
CA LYS A 67 -5.81 9.86 -24.94
C LYS A 67 -5.16 10.52 -23.72
N PHE A 68 -5.85 11.43 -23.03
CA PHE A 68 -5.34 12.15 -21.88
C PHE A 68 -5.81 11.57 -20.52
N ALA A 69 -6.49 10.43 -20.51
CA ALA A 69 -6.89 9.72 -19.28
C ALA A 69 -5.72 9.42 -18.32
N PHE A 70 -4.47 9.33 -18.82
CA PHE A 70 -3.30 9.14 -17.95
C PHE A 70 -2.94 10.38 -17.12
N ILE A 71 -3.37 11.58 -17.51
CA ILE A 71 -3.00 12.84 -16.85
C ILE A 71 -3.47 12.87 -15.38
N PRO A 72 -4.77 12.66 -15.07
CA PRO A 72 -5.23 12.68 -13.68
C PRO A 72 -4.57 11.59 -12.82
N ALA A 73 -4.39 10.38 -13.36
CA ALA A 73 -3.71 9.30 -12.66
C ALA A 73 -2.23 9.64 -12.37
N ALA A 74 -1.51 10.18 -13.34
CA ALA A 74 -0.10 10.58 -13.19
C ALA A 74 0.06 11.78 -12.24
N ALA A 75 -0.82 12.78 -12.34
CA ALA A 75 -0.80 13.94 -11.45
C ALA A 75 -1.10 13.56 -10.01
N GLY A 76 -2.10 12.68 -9.79
CA GLY A 76 -2.43 12.16 -8.46
C GLY A 76 -1.29 11.33 -7.87
N PHE A 77 -0.69 10.45 -8.67
CA PHE A 77 0.45 9.63 -8.24
C PHE A 77 1.67 10.49 -7.87
N TRP A 78 2.03 11.47 -8.70
CA TRP A 78 3.11 12.43 -8.40
C TRP A 78 2.82 13.29 -7.18
N GLY A 79 1.59 13.77 -7.05
CA GLY A 79 1.15 14.53 -5.87
C GLY A 79 1.28 13.71 -4.58
N GLY A 80 0.90 12.42 -4.62
CA GLY A 80 1.08 11.50 -3.50
C GLY A 80 2.55 11.26 -3.15
N ILE A 81 3.43 11.08 -4.13
CA ILE A 81 4.88 10.93 -3.91
C ILE A 81 5.46 12.19 -3.27
N LEU A 82 5.17 13.37 -3.84
CA LEU A 82 5.67 14.64 -3.31
C LEU A 82 5.15 14.90 -1.89
N PHE A 83 3.90 14.53 -1.61
CA PHE A 83 3.33 14.62 -0.27
C PHE A 83 4.07 13.72 0.73
N LEU A 84 4.33 12.46 0.38
CA LEU A 84 5.09 11.54 1.23
C LEU A 84 6.53 12.02 1.42
N LEU A 85 7.18 12.52 0.37
CA LEU A 85 8.54 13.08 0.45
C LEU A 85 8.59 14.30 1.37
N LEU A 86 7.57 15.16 1.30
CA LEU A 86 7.46 16.32 2.18
C LEU A 86 7.26 15.89 3.63
N LEU A 87 6.41 14.89 3.89
CA LEU A 87 6.24 14.35 5.24
C LEU A 87 7.53 13.73 5.79
N ASP A 88 8.25 12.96 4.98
CA ASP A 88 9.54 12.36 5.34
C ASP A 88 10.61 13.42 5.66
N HIS A 89 10.54 14.59 5.01
CA HIS A 89 11.47 15.69 5.27
C HIS A 89 11.09 16.54 6.50
N ILE A 90 9.80 16.67 6.81
CA ILE A 90 9.31 17.48 7.94
C ILE A 90 9.34 16.69 9.24
N ILE A 91 9.06 15.39 9.20
CA ILE A 91 9.02 14.53 10.38
C ILE A 91 10.44 13.99 10.61
N PRO A 92 11.12 14.41 11.70
CA PRO A 92 12.49 13.99 12.01
C PRO A 92 12.59 12.53 12.45
#